data_AF-A0A1Y1LIY1-F1
#
_entry.id   AF-A0A1Y1LIY1-F1
#
_cell.length_a   1.000
_cell.length_b   1.000
_cell.length_c   1.000
_cell.angle_alpha   90.00
_cell.angle_beta   90.00
_cell.angle_gamma   90.00
#
_symmetry.space_group_name_H-M   'P 1'
#
loop_
_entity.id
_entity.type
_entity.pdbx_description
1 polymer ?
#
loop_
_entity_poly.entity_id
_entity_poly.type
_entity_poly.pdbx_seq_one_letter_code
_entity_poly.pdbx_strand_id
1 'polypeptide(L)'
;DFDPNTTAGLLAERLQAWKHACGYLEEYVTAVEKIHGRQAKEYEKALKAISNPLREGHHFDQSLGGIAGFFENIRSNTQAQINTNIETEKSLKGSVLPILERLHKEIKHKAKELHGGAQSSAKEVEKLRNVT
;
A
#
# COMPACT_ATOMS: atom_id res chain seq x y z
N ASP A 1 6.71 -24.45 21.51
CA ASP A 1 5.39 -23.89 21.16
C ASP A 1 4.65 -23.42 22.40
N PHE A 2 3.88 -22.35 22.27
CA PHE A 2 2.94 -21.92 23.32
C PHE A 2 1.70 -22.80 23.30
N ASP A 3 1.20 -23.19 24.48
CA ASP A 3 -0.13 -23.80 24.60
C ASP A 3 -1.20 -22.73 24.33
N PRO A 4 -2.02 -22.85 23.27
CA PRO A 4 -3.05 -21.87 22.93
C PRO A 4 -4.15 -21.75 24.00
N ASN A 5 -4.24 -22.69 24.94
CA ASN A 5 -5.17 -22.60 26.06
C ASN A 5 -4.69 -21.68 27.20
N THR A 6 -3.46 -21.16 27.10
CA THR A 6 -2.93 -20.17 28.03
C THR A 6 -3.15 -18.75 27.50
N THR A 7 -3.33 -17.77 28.39
CA THR A 7 -3.44 -16.35 28.01
C THR A 7 -2.26 -15.89 27.14
N ALA A 8 -1.05 -16.36 27.45
CA ALA A 8 0.15 -16.05 26.68
C ALA A 8 0.14 -16.69 25.29
N GLY A 9 -0.35 -17.93 25.17
CA GLY A 9 -0.50 -18.62 23.90
C GLY A 9 -1.56 -17.97 23.00
N LEU A 10 -2.73 -17.64 23.55
CA LEU A 10 -3.76 -16.90 22.82
C LEU A 10 -3.25 -15.54 22.33
N LEU A 11 -2.50 -14.81 23.17
CA LEU A 11 -1.90 -13.54 22.77
C LEU A 11 -0.85 -13.73 21.65
N ALA A 12 -0.04 -14.78 21.72
CA ALA A 12 0.94 -15.11 20.69
C ALA A 12 0.26 -15.43 19.34
N GLU A 13 -0.82 -16.22 19.37
CA GLU A 13 -1.62 -16.53 18.18
C GLU A 13 -2.24 -15.27 17.57
N ARG A 14 -2.80 -14.37 18.40
CA ARG A 14 -3.35 -13.09 17.94
C ARG A 14 -2.29 -12.19 17.31
N LEU A 15 -1.10 -12.09 17.90
CA LEU A 15 0.01 -11.33 17.31
C LEU A 15 0.44 -11.92 15.97
N GLN A 16 0.46 -13.25 15.84
CA GLN A 16 0.76 -13.91 14.58
C GLN A 16 -0.31 -13.63 13.51
N ALA A 17 -1.60 -13.64 13.88
CA ALA A 17 -2.68 -13.29 12.97
C ALA A 17 -2.55 -11.85 12.45
N TRP A 18 -2.28 -10.89 13.34
CA TRP A 18 -2.06 -9.49 12.95
C TRP A 18 -0.82 -9.31 12.07
N LYS A 19 0.24 -10.08 12.31
CA LYS A 19 1.43 -10.11 11.46
C LYS A 19 1.08 -10.56 10.04
N HIS A 20 0.31 -11.63 9.88
CA HIS A 20 -0.16 -12.07 8.55
C HIS A 20 -1.05 -11.01 7.88
N ALA A 21 -1.96 -10.40 8.63
CA ALA A 21 -2.81 -9.33 8.11
C ALA A 21 -1.99 -8.15 7.57
N CYS A 22 -0.93 -7.73 8.29
CA CYS A 22 -0.03 -6.69 7.79
C CYS A 22 0.68 -7.11 6.50
N GLY A 23 1.19 -8.35 6.43
CA GLY A 23 1.80 -8.87 5.20
C GLY A 23 0.85 -8.86 3.99
N TYR A 24 -0.40 -9.26 4.17
CA TYR A 24 -1.40 -9.20 3.10
C TYR A 24 -1.71 -7.77 2.65
N LEU A 25 -1.78 -6.83 3.59
CA LEU A 25 -1.97 -5.41 3.27
C LEU A 25 -0.76 -4.82 2.53
N GLU A 26 0.46 -5.17 2.94
CA GLU A 26 1.69 -4.76 2.24
C GLU A 26 1.69 -5.25 0.79
N GLU A 27 1.37 -6.53 0.56
CA GLU A 27 1.27 -7.12 -0.77
C GLU A 27 0.20 -6.43 -1.62
N TYR A 28 -0.98 -6.21 -1.06
CA TYR A 28 -2.08 -5.52 -1.74
C TYR A 28 -1.71 -4.09 -2.12
N VAL A 29 -1.22 -3.29 -1.17
CA VAL A 29 -0.85 -1.88 -1.44
C VAL A 29 0.30 -1.82 -2.45
N THR A 30 1.26 -2.75 -2.39
CA THR A 30 2.32 -2.89 -3.40
C THR A 30 1.77 -3.23 -4.78
N ALA A 31 0.71 -4.04 -4.86
CA ALA A 31 0.07 -4.34 -6.14
C ALA A 31 -0.63 -3.08 -6.70
N VAL A 32 -1.35 -2.35 -5.83
CA VAL A 32 -2.11 -1.15 -6.20
C VAL A 32 -1.20 0.01 -6.61
N GLU A 33 -0.10 0.27 -5.89
CA GLU A 33 0.85 1.33 -6.29
C GLU A 33 1.42 1.07 -7.69
N LYS A 34 1.79 -0.19 -7.98
CA LYS A 34 2.27 -0.58 -9.31
C LYS A 34 1.21 -0.44 -10.40
N ILE A 35 -0.06 -0.68 -10.07
CA ILE A 35 -1.18 -0.47 -11.00
C ILE A 35 -1.24 1.01 -11.38
N HIS A 36 -1.25 1.91 -10.42
CA HIS A 36 -1.27 3.36 -10.69
C HIS A 36 -0.06 3.82 -11.50
N GLY A 37 1.15 3.38 -11.14
CA GLY A 37 2.35 3.70 -11.92
C GLY A 37 2.32 3.18 -13.35
N ARG A 38 1.72 1.99 -13.59
CA ARG A 38 1.49 1.47 -14.95
C ARG A 38 0.41 2.27 -15.68
N GLN A 39 -0.70 2.58 -15.03
CA GLN A 39 -1.79 3.38 -15.62
C GLN A 39 -1.29 4.75 -16.07
N ALA A 40 -0.48 5.43 -15.26
CA ALA A 40 0.16 6.69 -15.65
C ALA A 40 0.95 6.55 -16.97
N LYS A 41 1.79 5.50 -17.09
CA LYS A 41 2.57 5.24 -18.31
C LYS A 41 1.69 4.92 -19.53
N GLU A 42 0.60 4.20 -19.35
CA GLU A 42 -0.34 3.92 -20.46
C GLU A 42 -1.08 5.19 -20.89
N TYR A 43 -1.47 6.06 -19.95
CA TYR A 43 -2.03 7.38 -20.29
C TYR A 43 -1.00 8.29 -20.97
N GLU A 44 0.27 8.27 -20.57
CA GLU A 44 1.34 9.00 -21.28
C GLU A 44 1.47 8.55 -22.75
N LYS A 45 1.37 7.24 -23.01
CA LYS A 45 1.36 6.71 -24.39
C LYS A 45 0.13 7.19 -25.15
N ALA A 46 -1.05 7.13 -24.53
CA ALA A 46 -2.28 7.61 -25.15
C ALA A 46 -2.22 9.12 -25.46
N LEU A 47 -1.70 9.92 -24.53
CA LEU A 47 -1.54 11.37 -24.70
C LEU A 47 -0.68 11.73 -25.93
N LYS A 48 0.36 10.95 -26.23
CA LYS A 48 1.20 11.16 -27.43
C LYS A 48 0.42 11.07 -28.74
N ALA A 49 -0.70 10.33 -28.79
CA ALA A 49 -1.53 10.26 -29.98
C ALA A 49 -2.25 11.58 -30.29
N ILE A 50 -2.45 12.42 -29.26
CA ILE A 50 -3.18 13.69 -29.34
C ILE A 50 -2.33 14.89 -28.90
N SER A 51 -1.03 14.70 -28.65
CA SER A 51 -0.15 15.74 -28.10
C SER A 51 0.12 16.87 -29.08
N ASN A 52 0.05 16.58 -30.37
CA ASN A 52 0.13 17.60 -31.40
C ASN A 52 -1.24 18.26 -31.59
N PRO A 53 -1.28 19.59 -31.84
CA PRO A 53 -2.50 20.25 -32.27
C PRO A 53 -3.12 19.55 -33.48
N LEU A 54 -4.45 19.57 -33.56
CA LEU A 54 -5.19 18.99 -34.68
C LEU A 54 -4.68 19.56 -36.00
N ARG A 55 -4.18 18.68 -36.89
CA ARG A 55 -3.76 19.08 -38.24
C ARG A 55 -4.96 19.66 -38.98
N GLU A 56 -4.71 20.73 -39.72
CA GLU A 56 -5.77 21.45 -40.44
C GLU A 56 -6.91 21.92 -39.50
N GLY A 57 -6.55 22.19 -38.23
CA GLY A 57 -7.48 22.60 -37.17
C GLY A 57 -8.37 23.79 -37.51
N HIS A 58 -7.96 24.64 -38.45
CA HIS A 58 -8.69 25.82 -38.92
C HIS A 58 -10.00 25.48 -39.66
N HIS A 59 -10.22 24.23 -40.07
CA HIS A 59 -11.53 23.77 -40.57
C HIS A 59 -12.56 23.56 -39.46
N PHE A 60 -12.11 23.54 -38.20
CA PHE A 60 -12.94 23.23 -37.06
C PHE A 60 -13.18 24.45 -36.20
N ASP A 61 -14.39 24.51 -35.63
CA ASP A 61 -14.76 25.54 -34.67
C ASP A 61 -13.80 25.50 -33.46
N GLN A 62 -13.21 26.67 -33.20
CA GLN A 62 -12.29 26.93 -32.09
C GLN A 62 -13.02 27.40 -30.83
N SER A 63 -14.33 27.67 -30.93
CA SER A 63 -15.16 28.09 -29.81
C SER A 63 -15.25 26.98 -28.74
N LEU A 64 -15.62 27.37 -27.51
CA LEU A 64 -15.86 26.42 -26.43
C LEU A 64 -17.04 25.51 -26.82
N GLY A 65 -16.77 24.20 -26.95
CA GLY A 65 -17.73 23.21 -27.46
C GLY A 65 -17.48 22.79 -28.91
N GLY A 66 -16.60 23.49 -29.63
CA GLY A 66 -16.10 23.09 -30.95
C GLY A 66 -15.08 21.95 -30.88
N ILE A 67 -14.84 21.31 -32.04
CA ILE A 67 -13.94 20.14 -32.14
C ILE A 67 -12.50 20.47 -31.71
N ALA A 68 -12.00 21.66 -32.00
CA ALA A 68 -10.64 22.02 -31.57
C ALA A 68 -10.54 22.16 -30.04
N GLY A 69 -11.56 22.78 -29.40
CA GLY A 69 -11.66 22.83 -27.94
C GLY A 69 -11.82 21.45 -27.30
N PHE A 70 -12.51 20.53 -27.97
CA PHE A 70 -12.62 19.14 -27.52
C PHE A 70 -11.26 18.43 -27.44
N PHE A 71 -10.38 18.59 -28.44
CA PHE A 71 -9.04 18.01 -28.42
C PHE A 71 -8.16 18.60 -27.29
N GLU A 72 -8.28 19.89 -27.02
CA GLU A 72 -7.61 20.52 -25.86
C GLU A 72 -8.12 19.93 -24.53
N ASN A 73 -9.43 19.77 -24.40
CA ASN A 73 -10.04 19.19 -23.20
C ASN A 73 -9.59 17.75 -22.97
N ILE A 74 -9.52 16.91 -24.01
CA ILE A 74 -9.01 15.55 -23.86
C ILE A 74 -7.56 15.58 -23.40
N ARG A 75 -6.69 16.40 -24.03
CA ARG A 75 -5.29 16.52 -23.61
C ARG A 75 -5.16 16.89 -22.14
N SER A 76 -5.86 17.95 -21.72
CA SER A 76 -5.85 18.42 -20.34
C SER A 76 -6.32 17.35 -19.36
N ASN A 77 -7.45 16.68 -19.66
CA ASN A 77 -8.00 15.63 -18.81
C ASN A 77 -7.09 14.40 -18.73
N THR A 78 -6.48 13.96 -19.83
CA THR A 78 -5.51 12.86 -19.82
C THR A 78 -4.26 13.23 -19.05
N GLN A 79 -3.77 14.48 -19.16
CA GLN A 79 -2.64 14.96 -18.36
C GLN A 79 -2.98 14.97 -16.87
N ALA A 80 -4.18 15.39 -16.49
CA ALA A 80 -4.65 15.32 -15.11
C ALA A 80 -4.70 13.88 -14.60
N GLN A 81 -5.22 12.93 -15.40
CA GLN A 81 -5.22 11.50 -15.06
C GLN A 81 -3.80 10.95 -14.83
N ILE A 82 -2.83 11.32 -15.68
CA ILE A 82 -1.42 10.94 -15.50
C ILE A 82 -0.92 11.43 -14.14
N ASN A 83 -1.12 12.72 -13.85
CA ASN A 83 -0.63 13.34 -12.62
C ASN A 83 -1.25 12.70 -11.38
N THR A 84 -2.57 12.51 -11.36
CA THR A 84 -3.28 11.87 -10.24
C THR A 84 -2.80 10.44 -9.99
N ASN A 85 -2.56 9.66 -11.05
CA ASN A 85 -2.01 8.31 -10.90
C ASN A 85 -0.59 8.32 -10.34
N ILE A 86 0.29 9.20 -10.81
CA ILE A 86 1.66 9.36 -10.29
C ILE A 86 1.65 9.77 -8.82
N GLU A 87 0.81 10.74 -8.45
CA GLU A 87 0.67 11.19 -7.06
C GLU A 87 0.14 10.08 -6.15
N THR A 88 -0.82 9.29 -6.64
CA THR A 88 -1.37 8.14 -5.91
C THR A 88 -0.30 7.06 -5.72
N GLU A 89 0.44 6.68 -6.76
CA GLU A 89 1.58 5.75 -6.67
C GLU A 89 2.57 6.23 -5.60
N LYS A 90 3.01 7.50 -5.68
CA LYS A 90 3.96 8.08 -4.73
C LYS A 90 3.42 8.10 -3.31
N SER A 91 2.16 8.44 -3.11
CA SER A 91 1.52 8.47 -1.79
C SER A 91 1.46 7.07 -1.15
N LEU A 92 1.02 6.07 -1.92
CA LEU A 92 0.96 4.68 -1.46
C LEU A 92 2.37 4.17 -1.11
N LYS A 93 3.35 4.43 -1.97
CA LYS A 93 4.72 3.96 -1.80
C LYS A 93 5.50 4.70 -0.71
N GLY A 94 5.31 6.02 -0.61
CA GLY A 94 6.09 6.89 0.28
C GLY A 94 5.48 7.11 1.65
N SER A 95 4.18 6.83 1.83
CA SER A 95 3.48 7.05 3.09
C SER A 95 2.84 5.78 3.64
N VAL A 96 1.97 5.13 2.85
CA VAL A 96 1.17 3.99 3.34
C VAL A 96 2.04 2.75 3.57
N LEU A 97 2.85 2.34 2.59
CA LEU A 97 3.71 1.17 2.72
C LEU A 97 4.69 1.26 3.92
N PRO A 98 5.41 2.38 4.15
CA PRO A 98 6.29 2.52 5.31
C PRO A 98 5.57 2.35 6.65
N ILE A 99 4.31 2.81 6.77
CA ILE A 99 3.52 2.64 8.00
C ILE A 99 3.23 1.15 8.23
N LEU A 100 2.80 0.42 7.19
CA LEU A 100 2.52 -1.01 7.28
C LEU A 100 3.78 -1.81 7.61
N GLU A 101 4.89 -1.55 6.90
CA GLU A 101 6.17 -2.23 7.14
C GLU A 101 6.69 -2.00 8.57
N ARG A 102 6.51 -0.79 9.10
CA ARG A 102 6.86 -0.47 10.48
C ARG A 102 6.00 -1.26 11.45
N LEU A 103 4.68 -1.25 11.26
CA LEU A 103 3.74 -2.00 12.11
C LEU A 103 4.06 -3.51 12.09
N HIS A 104 4.34 -4.07 10.91
CA HIS A 104 4.73 -5.47 10.76
C HIS A 104 6.02 -5.80 11.54
N LYS A 105 7.03 -4.93 11.48
CA LYS A 105 8.27 -5.08 12.27
C LYS A 105 8.01 -4.98 13.77
N GLU A 106 7.19 -4.03 14.21
CA GLU A 106 6.82 -3.84 15.62
C GLU A 106 6.07 -5.06 16.17
N ILE A 107 5.08 -5.60 15.44
CA ILE A 107 4.37 -6.82 15.82
C ILE A 107 5.35 -8.01 15.91
N LYS A 108 6.23 -8.17 14.91
CA LYS A 108 7.25 -9.23 14.92
C LYS A 108 8.18 -9.11 16.13
N HIS A 109 8.55 -7.90 16.52
CA HIS A 109 9.37 -7.66 17.70
C HIS A 109 8.61 -8.00 18.99
N LYS A 110 7.37 -7.53 19.14
CA LYS A 110 6.52 -7.85 20.30
C LYS A 110 6.24 -9.34 20.45
N ALA A 111 6.05 -10.05 19.35
CA ALA A 111 5.91 -11.51 19.37
C ALA A 111 7.17 -12.21 19.93
N LYS A 112 8.37 -11.72 19.60
CA LYS A 112 9.63 -12.25 20.16
C LYS A 112 9.77 -11.93 21.64
N GLU A 113 9.45 -10.70 22.04
CA GLU A 113 9.48 -10.30 23.45
C GLU A 113 8.52 -11.14 24.30
N LEU A 114 7.29 -11.37 23.81
CA LEU A 114 6.31 -12.23 24.48
C LEU A 114 6.86 -13.65 24.66
N HIS A 115 7.48 -14.21 23.61
CA HIS A 115 8.06 -15.55 23.67
C HIS A 115 9.17 -15.65 24.73
N GLY A 116 10.11 -14.70 24.73
CA GLY A 116 11.21 -14.67 25.70
C GLY A 116 10.76 -14.40 27.15
N GLY A 117 9.87 -13.43 27.34
CA GLY A 117 9.37 -13.04 28.66
C GLY A 117 8.52 -14.13 29.30
N ALA A 118 7.52 -14.65 28.58
CA ALA A 118 6.64 -15.68 29.12
C ALA A 118 7.40 -16.99 29.44
N GLN A 119 8.38 -17.37 28.62
CA GLN A 119 9.22 -18.55 28.89
C GLN A 119 10.09 -18.35 30.14
N SER A 120 10.59 -17.14 30.37
CA SER A 120 11.42 -16.83 31.55
C SER A 120 10.60 -16.88 32.83
N SER A 121 9.43 -16.24 32.84
CA SER A 121 8.52 -16.29 34.00
C SER A 121 8.01 -17.70 34.29
N ALA A 122 7.71 -18.50 33.26
CA ALA A 122 7.29 -19.89 33.44
C ALA A 122 8.36 -20.73 34.16
N LYS A 123 9.63 -20.61 33.74
CA LYS A 123 10.76 -21.29 34.39
C LYS A 123 10.96 -20.86 35.84
N GLU A 124 10.79 -19.57 36.13
CA GLU A 124 10.93 -19.03 37.48
C GLU A 124 9.84 -19.55 38.41
N VAL A 125 8.59 -19.60 37.95
CA VAL A 125 7.47 -20.21 38.69
C VAL A 125 7.72 -21.69 38.95
N GLU A 126 8.19 -22.44 37.95
CA GLU A 126 8.49 -23.87 38.12
C GLU A 126 9.64 -24.12 39.11
N LYS A 127 10.67 -23.25 39.09
CA LYS A 127 11.73 -23.28 40.09
C LYS A 127 11.19 -23.03 41.50
N LEU A 128 10.34 -22.02 41.69
CA LEU A 128 9.74 -21.72 43.00
C LEU A 128 8.85 -22.86 43.50
N ARG A 129 8.11 -23.51 42.60
CA ARG A 129 7.26 -24.66 42.94
C ARG A 129 8.05 -25.86 43.43
N ASN A 130 9.27 -26.05 42.97
CA ASN A 130 10.15 -27.14 43.42
C ASN A 130 10.90 -26.83 44.73
N VAL A 131 10.78 -25.60 45.26
CA VAL A 131 11.40 -25.16 46.51
C VAL A 131 10.38 -25.12 47.67
N THR A 132 9.09 -25.32 47.37
CA THR A 132 7.99 -25.37 48.35
C THR A 132 7.45 -26.79 48.45
#